data_AF-A0A7G8FK18-F1
#
_entry.id   AF-A0A7G8FK18-F1
#
_cell.length_a   1.000
_cell.length_b   1.000
_cell.length_c   1.000
_cell.angle_alpha   90.00
_cell.angle_beta   90.00
_cell.angle_gamma   90.00
#
_symmetry.space_group_name_H-M   'P 1'
#
loop_
_entity.id
_entity.type
_entity.pdbx_description
1 polymer ?
#
loop_
_entity_poly.entity_id
_entity_poly.type
_entity_poly.pdbx_seq_one_letter_code
_entity_poly.pdbx_strand_id
1 'polypeptide(L)'
;MFCVHRLFSAFSPATRWSRPVVGAALTAGLVLSAGAKQPLQNAEAAAEHFEQSATSSRDTSSRATLSSGKEGGRYELTPERRALLNTIRYAEGTWKDGEDKGYRIMYGGGQFQDLSRHPERVIVKRYTSAAAGAYQFLPKTWKGVAKELKLSSFEPRHQDQAALHLVDRRGALKEIDRKGLTRNAMAKLAPEWASFPTWTGRSAYGQPVKSPQDLASFYSSNLRQLRNQLGA
;
A
#
# COMPACT_ATOMS: atom_id res chain seq x y z
N MET A 1 4.78 -25.11 -5.54
CA MET A 1 5.78 -24.07 -5.21
C MET A 1 5.95 -23.19 -6.45
N PHE A 2 5.21 -22.09 -6.57
CA PHE A 2 5.28 -21.26 -7.78
C PHE A 2 6.51 -20.36 -7.72
N CYS A 3 7.45 -20.71 -8.59
CA CYS A 3 8.78 -20.16 -8.69
C CYS A 3 8.75 -18.83 -9.46
N VAL A 4 9.33 -17.79 -8.87
CA VAL A 4 9.76 -16.55 -9.53
C VAL A 4 11.15 -16.83 -10.11
N HIS A 5 11.25 -17.15 -11.40
CA HIS A 5 12.50 -17.02 -12.17
C HIS A 5 12.47 -15.64 -12.86
N ARG A 6 13.31 -14.68 -12.47
CA ARG A 6 14.75 -14.47 -12.80
C ARG A 6 14.88 -13.66 -14.10
N LEU A 7 15.48 -12.48 -13.99
CA LEU A 7 16.49 -11.92 -14.91
C LEU A 7 17.24 -10.83 -14.13
N PHE A 8 18.36 -11.22 -13.51
CA PHE A 8 19.42 -10.32 -13.07
C PHE A 8 20.58 -10.49 -14.05
N SER A 9 20.94 -9.42 -14.76
CA SER A 9 22.27 -9.31 -15.38
C SER A 9 23.15 -8.56 -14.40
N ALA A 10 24.20 -9.23 -13.93
CA ALA A 10 25.26 -8.68 -13.11
C ALA A 10 26.15 -7.79 -13.98
N PHE A 11 26.41 -6.57 -13.53
CA PHE A 11 27.64 -5.85 -13.85
C PHE A 11 28.00 -4.94 -12.67
N SER A 12 29.08 -5.27 -11.98
CA SER A 12 29.89 -4.32 -11.22
C SER A 12 31.18 -4.12 -12.00
N PRO A 13 31.78 -2.93 -11.93
CA PRO A 13 33.02 -2.88 -11.17
C PRO A 13 33.11 -1.68 -10.21
N ALA A 14 33.97 -1.87 -9.22
CA ALA A 14 34.36 -0.89 -8.23
C ALA A 14 35.21 0.23 -8.85
N THR A 15 35.13 1.43 -8.29
CA THR A 15 36.30 2.32 -8.20
C THR A 15 36.13 3.30 -7.03
N ARG A 16 37.10 3.22 -6.11
CA ARG A 16 37.36 4.14 -5.00
C ARG A 16 38.35 5.18 -5.53
N TRP A 17 38.19 6.46 -5.14
CA TRP A 17 39.23 7.50 -4.89
C TRP A 17 38.51 8.86 -4.85
N SER A 18 38.49 9.58 -3.72
CA SER A 18 39.49 10.51 -3.16
C SER A 18 39.04 11.97 -3.39
N ARG A 19 38.89 12.74 -2.31
CA ARG A 19 38.58 14.18 -2.29
C ARG A 19 39.83 14.99 -2.68
N PRO A 20 39.66 16.22 -3.18
CA PRO A 20 40.19 17.35 -2.41
C PRO A 20 39.27 18.58 -2.34
N VAL A 21 39.64 19.45 -1.40
CA VAL A 21 39.08 20.77 -1.07
C VAL A 21 39.75 21.83 -1.94
N VAL A 22 39.01 22.81 -2.49
CA VAL A 22 39.47 24.19 -2.74
C VAL A 22 38.26 25.13 -2.64
N GLY A 23 38.40 26.24 -1.92
CA GLY A 23 37.39 27.30 -1.82
C GLY A 23 37.63 28.43 -2.84
N ALA A 24 36.61 29.26 -3.04
CA ALA A 24 36.76 30.66 -3.45
C ALA A 24 35.44 31.40 -3.20
N ALA A 25 35.55 32.57 -2.58
CA ALA A 25 34.52 33.57 -2.38
C ALA A 25 34.25 34.37 -3.66
N LEU A 26 33.10 35.05 -3.74
CA LEU A 26 32.97 36.49 -4.07
C LEU A 26 31.48 36.90 -4.21
N THR A 27 31.08 37.77 -3.28
CA THR A 27 30.29 39.01 -3.41
C THR A 27 29.33 39.25 -4.59
N ALA A 28 28.08 39.58 -4.25
CA ALA A 28 27.24 40.70 -4.75
C ALA A 28 25.83 40.50 -4.14
N GLY A 29 25.02 41.48 -3.75
CA GLY A 29 25.06 42.93 -3.74
C GLY A 29 23.73 43.36 -3.11
N LEU A 30 23.82 44.33 -2.21
CA LEU A 30 22.74 44.92 -1.42
C LEU A 30 21.75 45.68 -2.32
N VAL A 31 20.44 45.46 -2.18
CA VAL A 31 19.42 46.46 -2.54
C VAL A 31 18.40 46.56 -1.41
N LEU A 32 18.52 47.63 -0.63
CA LEU A 32 17.46 48.20 0.19
C LEU A 32 16.82 49.34 -0.61
N SER A 33 15.49 49.40 -0.67
CA SER A 33 14.75 50.67 -0.60
C SER A 33 13.32 50.41 -0.13
N ALA A 34 12.91 51.23 0.82
CA ALA A 34 11.64 51.16 1.54
C ALA A 34 10.53 51.97 0.85
N GLY A 35 9.29 51.71 1.23
CA GLY A 35 8.13 52.54 0.85
C GLY A 35 6.86 52.09 1.57
N ALA A 36 6.57 52.72 2.70
CA ALA A 36 5.37 52.51 3.52
C ALA A 36 4.14 53.25 2.97
N LYS A 37 2.92 52.72 3.25
CA LYS A 37 1.68 53.46 3.63
C LYS A 37 0.50 52.48 3.85
N GLN A 38 -0.12 52.53 5.03
CA GLN A 38 -1.42 51.94 5.43
C GLN A 38 -2.58 52.94 5.13
N PRO A 39 -3.83 52.79 5.63
CA PRO A 39 -4.84 51.68 5.65
C PRO A 39 -6.24 52.17 5.11
N LEU A 40 -7.33 51.40 5.37
CA LEU A 40 -8.80 51.65 5.22
C LEU A 40 -9.44 50.67 4.18
N GLN A 41 -10.59 50.00 4.34
CA GLN A 41 -11.81 50.19 5.16
C GLN A 41 -12.65 48.87 5.23
N ASN A 42 -13.75 48.91 5.98
CA ASN A 42 -14.54 47.82 6.58
C ASN A 42 -15.46 46.95 5.68
N ALA A 43 -15.77 45.74 6.21
CA ALA A 43 -17.03 44.95 6.25
C ALA A 43 -18.01 44.86 5.04
N GLU A 44 -18.48 43.65 4.68
CA GLU A 44 -19.80 43.09 5.10
C GLU A 44 -20.12 41.68 4.52
N ALA A 45 -20.85 40.93 5.33
CA ALA A 45 -21.63 39.67 5.25
C ALA A 45 -21.88 38.84 3.95
N ALA A 46 -21.78 37.52 4.18
CA ALA A 46 -22.78 36.45 3.95
C ALA A 46 -23.34 36.13 2.54
N ALA A 47 -23.06 34.92 2.07
CA ALA A 47 -24.06 33.98 1.53
C ALA A 47 -23.44 32.57 1.40
N GLU A 48 -23.85 31.65 2.28
CA GLU A 48 -23.64 30.21 2.10
C GLU A 48 -24.77 29.65 1.23
N HIS A 49 -24.43 28.80 0.26
CA HIS A 49 -25.40 27.91 -0.37
C HIS A 49 -24.91 26.47 -0.33
N PHE A 50 -25.85 25.64 0.08
CA PHE A 50 -25.73 24.29 0.61
C PHE A 50 -25.76 23.26 -0.54
N GLU A 51 -24.74 22.42 -0.64
CA GLU A 51 -24.80 21.21 -1.47
C GLU A 51 -24.02 20.07 -0.80
N GLN A 52 -24.63 19.50 0.24
CA GLN A 52 -24.20 18.25 0.87
C GLN A 52 -25.32 17.22 0.75
N SER A 53 -25.24 16.34 -0.27
CA SER A 53 -25.96 15.07 -0.28
C SER A 53 -25.36 14.10 -1.31
N ALA A 54 -24.25 13.45 -0.96
CA ALA A 54 -23.75 12.27 -1.69
C ALA A 54 -22.71 11.43 -0.93
N THR A 55 -22.15 11.91 0.18
CA THR A 55 -21.01 11.27 0.87
C THR A 55 -21.38 10.40 2.07
N SER A 56 -22.62 10.47 2.58
CA SER A 56 -23.04 9.75 3.80
C SER A 56 -23.31 8.24 3.59
N SER A 57 -23.61 7.81 2.37
CA SER A 57 -23.99 6.40 2.08
C SER A 57 -22.80 5.44 1.96
N ARG A 58 -21.57 5.92 1.72
CA ARG A 58 -20.38 5.07 1.67
C ARG A 58 -19.86 4.69 3.05
N ASP A 59 -19.97 5.61 4.02
CA ASP A 59 -19.39 5.43 5.37
C ASP A 59 -20.25 4.51 6.26
N THR A 60 -21.57 4.52 6.05
CA THR A 60 -22.49 3.54 6.66
C THR A 60 -22.34 2.15 6.03
N SER A 61 -22.06 2.06 4.73
CA SER A 61 -21.81 0.79 4.04
C SER A 61 -20.50 0.14 4.48
N SER A 62 -19.42 0.90 4.63
CA SER A 62 -18.13 0.38 5.15
C SER A 62 -18.26 -0.09 6.60
N ARG A 63 -18.96 0.65 7.47
CA ARG A 63 -19.21 0.24 8.87
C ARG A 63 -20.08 -1.02 8.98
N ALA A 64 -21.16 -1.11 8.20
CA ALA A 64 -22.04 -2.30 8.18
C ALA A 64 -21.35 -3.54 7.59
N THR A 65 -20.48 -3.35 6.59
CA THR A 65 -19.72 -4.43 5.95
C THR A 65 -18.62 -4.96 6.87
N LEU A 66 -17.93 -4.07 7.60
CA LEU A 66 -16.98 -4.46 8.64
C LEU A 66 -17.67 -5.16 9.83
N SER A 67 -18.89 -4.75 10.18
CA SER A 67 -19.67 -5.34 11.29
C SER A 67 -20.24 -6.73 10.98
N SER A 68 -20.60 -7.01 9.72
CA SER A 68 -21.21 -8.32 9.38
C SER A 68 -20.21 -9.42 9.01
N GLY A 69 -18.92 -9.11 8.83
CA GLY A 69 -17.87 -10.07 8.42
C GLY A 69 -18.09 -10.74 7.05
N LYS A 70 -19.22 -10.48 6.39
CA LYS A 70 -19.69 -11.14 5.17
C LYS A 70 -19.51 -10.25 3.94
N GLU A 71 -18.26 -9.93 3.62
CA GLU A 71 -17.93 -9.68 2.21
C GLU A 71 -17.90 -11.04 1.51
N GLY A 72 -18.98 -11.41 0.84
CA GLY A 72 -19.16 -12.71 0.19
C GLY A 72 -17.88 -13.20 -0.49
N GLY A 73 -17.36 -14.33 -0.01
CA GLY A 73 -16.04 -14.85 -0.38
C GLY A 73 -15.65 -16.05 0.47
N ARG A 74 -14.51 -16.69 0.15
CA ARG A 74 -14.01 -17.86 0.87
C ARG A 74 -13.49 -17.51 2.27
N TYR A 75 -12.93 -16.32 2.43
CA TYR A 75 -12.30 -15.84 3.66
C TYR A 75 -13.14 -14.75 4.29
N GLU A 76 -13.59 -14.98 5.52
CA GLU A 76 -14.22 -13.96 6.36
C GLU A 76 -13.26 -12.81 6.66
N LEU A 77 -13.74 -11.57 6.65
CA LEU A 77 -12.94 -10.38 6.93
C LEU A 77 -13.05 -9.97 8.40
N THR A 78 -12.30 -10.67 9.26
CA THR A 78 -12.13 -10.28 10.67
C THR A 78 -11.29 -9.00 10.80
N PRO A 79 -11.32 -8.30 11.95
CA PRO A 79 -10.46 -7.15 12.20
C PRO A 79 -8.96 -7.46 11.99
N GLU A 80 -8.50 -8.64 12.40
CA GLU A 80 -7.12 -9.10 12.24
C GLU A 80 -6.73 -9.23 10.77
N ARG A 81 -7.64 -9.78 9.96
CA ARG A 81 -7.42 -9.96 8.52
C ARG A 81 -7.51 -8.63 7.77
N ARG A 82 -8.45 -7.76 8.13
CA ARG A 82 -8.52 -6.40 7.59
C ARG A 82 -7.26 -5.60 7.94
N ALA A 83 -6.80 -5.66 9.19
CA ALA A 83 -5.55 -5.03 9.61
C ALA A 83 -4.34 -5.58 8.82
N LEU A 84 -4.29 -6.89 8.59
CA LEU A 84 -3.25 -7.52 7.77
C LEU A 84 -3.26 -6.98 6.34
N LEU A 85 -4.43 -6.98 5.70
CA LEU A 85 -4.59 -6.46 4.33
C LEU A 85 -4.15 -5.00 4.24
N ASN A 86 -4.55 -4.18 5.20
CA ASN A 86 -4.12 -2.77 5.29
C ASN A 86 -2.61 -2.65 5.47
N THR A 87 -1.98 -3.52 6.28
CA THR A 87 -0.52 -3.55 6.42
C THR A 87 0.18 -3.95 5.13
N ILE A 88 -0.35 -4.91 4.35
CA ILE A 88 0.21 -5.27 3.04
C ILE A 88 0.13 -4.07 2.10
N ARG A 89 -1.03 -3.39 2.04
CA ARG A 89 -1.20 -2.17 1.25
C ARG A 89 -0.21 -1.07 1.65
N TYR A 90 0.04 -0.91 2.95
CA TYR A 90 1.02 0.04 3.47
C TYR A 90 2.44 -0.33 3.04
N ALA A 91 2.80 -1.62 3.13
CA ALA A 91 4.11 -2.11 2.75
C ALA A 91 4.39 -1.92 1.25
N GLU A 92 3.38 -2.18 0.41
CA GLU A 92 3.42 -2.01 -1.04
C GLU A 92 3.24 -0.56 -1.52
N GLY A 93 2.97 0.39 -0.60
CA GLY A 93 2.80 1.81 -0.93
C GLY A 93 1.46 2.17 -1.59
N THR A 94 0.46 1.30 -1.48
CA THR A 94 -0.89 1.46 -2.04
C THR A 94 -1.93 1.82 -0.97
N TRP A 95 -1.53 1.91 0.30
CA TRP A 95 -2.38 2.43 1.38
C TRP A 95 -2.69 3.92 1.15
N LYS A 96 -3.98 4.26 1.26
CA LYS A 96 -4.52 5.61 1.07
C LYS A 96 -5.53 5.91 2.17
N ASP A 97 -5.10 5.72 3.42
CA ASP A 97 -5.90 6.03 4.62
C ASP A 97 -7.28 5.34 4.62
N GLY A 98 -7.30 4.08 4.19
CA GLY A 98 -8.51 3.27 4.08
C GLY A 98 -9.25 3.40 2.76
N GLU A 99 -8.96 4.41 1.93
CA GLU A 99 -9.66 4.64 0.67
C GLU A 99 -9.39 3.56 -0.40
N ASP A 100 -10.37 3.32 -1.27
CA ASP A 100 -10.30 2.32 -2.34
C ASP A 100 -9.37 2.69 -3.51
N LYS A 101 -8.80 3.90 -3.50
CA LYS A 101 -7.86 4.36 -4.54
C LYS A 101 -6.68 3.39 -4.72
N GLY A 102 -6.26 2.70 -3.65
CA GLY A 102 -5.18 1.71 -3.67
C GLY A 102 -5.43 0.52 -4.61
N TYR A 103 -6.69 0.09 -4.78
CA TYR A 103 -7.06 -1.06 -5.61
C TYR A 103 -6.84 -0.84 -7.11
N ARG A 104 -6.59 0.41 -7.52
CA ARG A 104 -6.39 0.81 -8.91
C ARG A 104 -4.95 1.23 -9.22
N ILE A 105 -4.00 1.02 -8.31
CA ILE A 105 -2.60 1.43 -8.49
C ILE A 105 -1.81 0.38 -9.25
N MET A 106 -1.11 0.78 -10.30
CA MET A 106 -0.06 -0.01 -10.96
C MET A 106 1.32 0.35 -10.42
N TYR A 107 2.28 -0.54 -10.63
CA TYR A 107 3.69 -0.29 -10.37
C TYR A 107 4.12 1.07 -10.92
N GLY A 108 4.83 1.84 -10.09
CA GLY A 108 5.25 3.18 -10.44
C GLY A 108 4.18 4.27 -10.26
N GLY A 109 3.00 3.95 -9.73
CA GLY A 109 2.03 4.93 -9.22
C GLY A 109 0.91 5.34 -10.19
N GLY A 110 0.93 4.86 -11.43
CA GLY A 110 -0.16 5.10 -12.38
C GLY A 110 -1.45 4.38 -11.97
N GLN A 111 -2.60 4.85 -12.46
CA GLN A 111 -3.91 4.23 -12.18
C GLN A 111 -4.51 3.55 -13.41
N PHE A 112 -5.37 2.55 -13.19
CA PHE A 112 -6.20 1.91 -14.21
C PHE A 112 -7.68 1.96 -13.80
N GLN A 113 -8.58 1.90 -14.79
CA GLN A 113 -10.03 2.04 -14.54
C GLN A 113 -10.80 0.73 -14.65
N ASP A 114 -10.46 -0.10 -15.65
CA ASP A 114 -11.11 -1.40 -15.89
C ASP A 114 -10.75 -2.41 -14.79
N LEU A 115 -11.72 -2.71 -13.92
CA LEU A 115 -11.61 -3.71 -12.86
C LEU A 115 -12.17 -5.07 -13.27
N SER A 116 -12.65 -5.25 -14.51
CA SER A 116 -13.11 -6.57 -14.99
C SER A 116 -11.97 -7.59 -15.06
N ARG A 117 -10.71 -7.13 -15.10
CA ARG A 117 -9.50 -7.95 -15.16
C ARG A 117 -8.30 -7.23 -14.57
N HIS A 118 -7.25 -7.99 -14.31
CA HIS A 118 -5.94 -7.42 -14.03
C HIS A 118 -5.44 -6.63 -15.27
N PRO A 119 -4.82 -5.45 -15.12
CA PRO A 119 -4.47 -4.61 -16.27
C PRO A 119 -3.33 -5.17 -17.13
N GLU A 120 -2.52 -6.08 -16.58
CA GLU A 120 -1.41 -6.79 -17.26
C GLU A 120 -0.39 -5.87 -17.95
N ARG A 121 -0.33 -4.59 -17.54
CA ARG A 121 0.53 -3.58 -18.15
C ARG A 121 1.92 -3.59 -17.52
N VAL A 122 2.93 -3.94 -18.31
CA VAL A 122 4.35 -3.87 -17.91
C VAL A 122 4.80 -2.42 -17.88
N ILE A 123 5.43 -2.01 -16.78
CA ILE A 123 5.98 -0.67 -16.57
C ILE A 123 7.47 -0.81 -16.23
N VAL A 124 8.30 -0.04 -16.91
CA VAL A 124 9.76 0.01 -16.71
C VAL A 124 10.11 1.29 -15.92
N LYS A 125 10.61 1.12 -14.70
CA LYS A 125 11.21 2.20 -13.89
C LYS A 125 12.53 1.70 -13.29
N ARG A 126 12.71 1.81 -11.96
CA ARG A 126 13.83 1.17 -11.25
C ARG A 126 13.84 -0.35 -11.46
N TYR A 127 12.65 -0.94 -11.58
CA TYR A 127 12.43 -2.34 -11.93
C TYR A 127 11.45 -2.42 -13.12
N THR A 128 11.45 -3.55 -13.82
CA THR A 128 10.43 -3.88 -14.82
C THR A 128 9.37 -4.74 -14.16
N SER A 129 8.14 -4.24 -14.04
CA SER A 129 7.08 -4.96 -13.34
C SER A 129 5.70 -4.64 -13.92
N ALA A 130 4.82 -5.63 -13.90
CA ALA A 130 3.40 -5.50 -14.22
C ALA A 130 2.52 -5.56 -12.95
N ALA A 131 3.09 -5.29 -11.78
CA ALA A 131 2.36 -5.34 -10.53
C ALA A 131 1.21 -4.33 -10.51
N ALA A 132 0.03 -4.74 -10.06
CA ALA A 132 -1.13 -3.86 -9.94
C ALA A 132 -2.06 -4.22 -8.78
N GLY A 133 -2.93 -3.28 -8.45
CA GLY A 133 -3.90 -3.41 -7.37
C GLY A 133 -3.34 -3.09 -6.00
N ALA A 134 -4.20 -3.19 -5.00
CA ALA A 134 -3.90 -2.88 -3.61
C ALA A 134 -2.76 -3.76 -3.06
N TYR A 135 -2.65 -4.98 -3.57
CA TYR A 135 -1.65 -5.96 -3.12
C TYR A 135 -0.55 -6.22 -4.14
N GLN A 136 -0.43 -5.36 -5.17
CA GLN A 136 0.61 -5.40 -6.20
C GLN A 136 0.78 -6.80 -6.83
N PHE A 137 -0.33 -7.45 -7.19
CA PHE A 137 -0.30 -8.75 -7.83
C PHE A 137 0.44 -8.71 -9.16
N LEU A 138 1.27 -9.72 -9.43
CA LEU A 138 1.79 -9.98 -10.77
C LEU A 138 0.75 -10.75 -11.61
N PRO A 139 0.72 -10.58 -12.95
CA PRO A 139 -0.24 -11.25 -13.83
C PRO A 139 -0.34 -12.77 -13.60
N LYS A 140 0.81 -13.43 -13.50
CA LYS A 140 0.88 -14.89 -13.27
C LYS A 140 0.28 -15.31 -11.93
N THR A 141 0.60 -14.56 -10.87
CA THR A 141 0.09 -14.83 -9.52
C THR A 141 -1.41 -14.61 -9.47
N TRP A 142 -1.89 -13.49 -10.01
CA TRP A 142 -3.32 -13.19 -10.12
C TRP A 142 -4.07 -14.29 -10.87
N LYS A 143 -3.61 -14.66 -12.08
CA LYS A 143 -4.24 -15.71 -12.88
C LYS A 143 -4.34 -17.05 -12.13
N GLY A 144 -3.32 -17.42 -11.37
CA GLY A 144 -3.31 -18.63 -10.55
C GLY A 144 -4.37 -18.58 -9.45
N VAL A 145 -4.34 -17.53 -8.63
CA VAL A 145 -5.26 -17.39 -7.49
C VAL A 145 -6.71 -17.17 -7.93
N ALA A 146 -6.92 -16.36 -8.97
CA ALA A 146 -8.24 -16.14 -9.55
C ALA A 146 -8.86 -17.45 -10.07
N LYS A 147 -8.05 -18.34 -10.67
CA LYS A 147 -8.50 -19.67 -11.06
C LYS A 147 -8.85 -20.55 -9.86
N GLU A 148 -7.98 -20.58 -8.84
CA GLU A 148 -8.17 -21.38 -7.62
C GLU A 148 -9.44 -20.98 -6.85
N LEU A 149 -9.76 -19.68 -6.84
CA LEU A 149 -10.91 -19.11 -6.14
C LEU A 149 -12.13 -18.84 -7.05
N LYS A 150 -12.04 -19.12 -8.35
CA LYS A 150 -13.07 -18.80 -9.36
C LYS A 150 -13.48 -17.31 -9.36
N LEU A 151 -12.49 -16.42 -9.21
CA LEU A 151 -12.71 -14.97 -9.24
C LEU A 151 -12.92 -14.51 -10.69
N SER A 152 -13.98 -13.76 -10.93
CA SER A 152 -14.38 -13.29 -12.27
C SER A 152 -13.92 -11.87 -12.61
N SER A 153 -13.37 -11.13 -11.65
CA SER A 153 -12.92 -9.75 -11.86
C SER A 153 -11.77 -9.37 -10.91
N PHE A 154 -11.16 -8.21 -11.13
CA PHE A 154 -10.12 -7.62 -10.29
C PHE A 154 -10.66 -6.54 -9.35
N GLU A 155 -11.96 -6.58 -9.03
CA GLU A 155 -12.61 -5.68 -8.07
C GLU A 155 -11.98 -5.78 -6.65
N PRO A 156 -12.11 -4.74 -5.81
CA PRO A 156 -11.51 -4.69 -4.46
C PRO A 156 -11.72 -5.97 -3.65
N ARG A 157 -12.97 -6.45 -3.56
CA ARG A 157 -13.32 -7.69 -2.85
C ARG A 157 -12.53 -8.91 -3.34
N HIS A 158 -12.32 -9.03 -4.65
CA HIS A 158 -11.62 -10.18 -5.22
C HIS A 158 -10.11 -10.07 -5.00
N GLN A 159 -9.57 -8.85 -4.98
CA GLN A 159 -8.19 -8.60 -4.58
C GLN A 159 -7.97 -9.00 -3.11
N ASP A 160 -8.89 -8.65 -2.21
CA ASP A 160 -8.84 -9.02 -0.78
C ASP A 160 -8.83 -10.54 -0.60
N GLN A 161 -9.78 -11.23 -1.24
CA GLN A 161 -9.89 -12.68 -1.19
C GLN A 161 -8.63 -13.36 -1.75
N ALA A 162 -8.08 -12.83 -2.85
CA ALA A 162 -6.84 -13.35 -3.43
C ALA A 162 -5.64 -13.15 -2.49
N ALA A 163 -5.55 -12.01 -1.80
CA ALA A 163 -4.46 -11.73 -0.88
C ALA A 163 -4.54 -12.64 0.36
N LEU A 164 -5.73 -12.80 0.95
CA LEU A 164 -5.94 -13.74 2.06
C LEU A 164 -5.65 -15.20 1.65
N HIS A 165 -5.95 -15.57 0.39
CA HIS A 165 -5.59 -16.88 -0.12
C HIS A 165 -4.09 -17.12 -0.19
N LEU A 166 -3.31 -16.12 -0.61
CA LEU A 166 -1.84 -16.21 -0.60
C LEU A 166 -1.30 -16.32 0.83
N VAL A 167 -1.85 -15.55 1.76
CA VAL A 167 -1.51 -15.63 3.20
C VAL A 167 -1.78 -17.03 3.76
N ASP A 168 -2.92 -17.62 3.41
CA ASP A 168 -3.31 -18.98 3.81
C ASP A 168 -2.38 -20.04 3.20
N ARG A 169 -2.08 -19.92 1.90
CA ARG A 169 -1.12 -20.79 1.20
C ARG A 169 0.29 -20.77 1.80
N ARG A 170 0.67 -19.66 2.43
CA ARG A 170 1.94 -19.54 3.17
C ARG A 170 1.86 -20.05 4.61
N GLY A 171 0.71 -20.55 5.05
CA GLY A 171 0.50 -21.06 6.41
C GLY A 171 0.60 -19.98 7.48
N ALA A 172 0.30 -18.73 7.12
CA ALA A 172 0.39 -17.58 8.01
C ALA A 172 -0.98 -17.16 8.56
N LEU A 173 -2.09 -17.48 7.86
CA LEU A 173 -3.42 -16.95 8.20
C LEU A 173 -3.85 -17.31 9.63
N LYS A 174 -3.82 -18.60 10.00
CA LYS A 174 -4.17 -19.06 11.37
C LYS A 174 -3.25 -18.50 12.46
N GLU A 175 -2.00 -18.20 12.12
CA GLU A 175 -1.08 -17.59 13.08
C GLU A 175 -1.45 -16.13 13.31
N ILE A 176 -1.74 -15.39 12.23
CA ILE A 176 -2.13 -13.99 12.28
C ILE A 176 -3.46 -13.81 13.00
N ASP A 177 -4.45 -14.66 12.70
CA ASP A 177 -5.75 -14.63 13.38
C ASP A 177 -5.62 -14.78 14.91
N ARG A 178 -4.61 -15.51 15.39
CA ARG A 178 -4.43 -15.80 16.83
C ARG A 178 -3.42 -14.91 17.54
N LYS A 179 -2.35 -14.53 16.85
CA LYS A 179 -1.16 -13.89 17.43
C LYS A 179 -0.84 -12.52 16.82
N GLY A 180 -1.58 -12.11 15.79
CA GLY A 180 -1.28 -10.92 15.01
C GLY A 180 -0.07 -11.08 14.08
N LEU A 181 0.41 -9.97 13.52
CA LEU A 181 1.53 -9.95 12.58
C LEU A 181 2.88 -10.15 13.29
N THR A 182 3.24 -11.41 13.56
CA THR A 182 4.53 -11.78 14.16
C THR A 182 5.66 -11.68 13.12
N ARG A 183 6.91 -11.69 13.59
CA ARG A 183 8.08 -11.80 12.70
C ARG A 183 8.05 -13.05 11.84
N ASN A 184 7.47 -14.14 12.36
CA ASN A 184 7.42 -15.42 11.66
C ASN A 184 6.36 -15.38 10.55
N ALA A 185 5.20 -14.77 10.86
CA ALA A 185 4.20 -14.45 9.86
C ALA A 185 4.81 -13.57 8.75
N MET A 186 5.51 -12.48 9.09
CA MET A 186 6.17 -11.63 8.10
C MET A 186 7.13 -12.40 7.20
N ALA A 187 7.98 -13.26 7.78
CA ALA A 187 8.92 -14.07 7.01
C ALA A 187 8.23 -15.08 6.08
N LYS A 188 7.10 -15.66 6.50
CA LYS A 188 6.25 -16.51 5.64
C LYS A 188 5.65 -15.74 4.47
N LEU A 189 5.36 -14.45 4.64
CA LEU A 189 4.77 -13.59 3.61
C LEU A 189 5.81 -12.96 2.67
N ALA A 190 7.09 -12.87 3.07
CA ALA A 190 8.17 -12.29 2.27
C ALA A 190 8.31 -12.85 0.84
N PRO A 191 8.03 -14.14 0.56
CA PRO A 191 8.03 -14.63 -0.81
C PRO A 191 6.82 -14.21 -1.65
N GLU A 192 5.76 -13.63 -1.08
CA GLU A 192 4.62 -13.10 -1.84
C GLU A 192 4.74 -11.60 -2.08
N TRP A 193 5.21 -10.85 -1.08
CA TRP A 193 5.34 -9.40 -1.13
C TRP A 193 6.78 -8.96 -0.91
N ALA A 194 7.36 -8.29 -1.90
CA ALA A 194 8.77 -7.92 -1.88
C ALA A 194 9.12 -6.88 -0.82
N SER A 195 8.12 -6.16 -0.32
CA SER A 195 8.22 -5.21 0.78
C SER A 195 8.34 -5.87 2.16
N PHE A 196 8.07 -7.18 2.28
CA PHE A 196 8.12 -7.90 3.55
C PHE A 196 9.53 -8.46 3.85
N PRO A 197 10.00 -8.38 5.10
CA PRO A 197 11.29 -8.91 5.51
C PRO A 197 11.25 -10.44 5.70
N THR A 198 12.30 -11.12 5.26
CA THR A 198 12.59 -12.52 5.62
C THR A 198 12.98 -12.65 7.10
N TRP A 199 13.27 -13.87 7.57
CA TRP A 199 13.70 -14.11 8.94
C TRP A 199 14.98 -13.35 9.35
N THR A 200 15.84 -13.02 8.40
CA THR A 200 17.05 -12.22 8.64
C THR A 200 16.80 -10.71 8.56
N GLY A 201 15.56 -10.28 8.32
CA GLY A 201 15.23 -8.86 8.10
C GLY A 201 15.52 -8.37 6.68
N ARG A 202 15.97 -9.26 5.77
CA ARG A 202 16.37 -8.91 4.40
C ARG A 202 15.26 -9.19 3.39
N SER A 203 15.37 -8.61 2.20
CA SER A 203 14.47 -8.87 1.07
C SER A 203 14.65 -10.27 0.49
N ALA A 204 13.53 -10.89 0.11
CA ALA A 204 13.54 -12.09 -0.72
C ALA A 204 13.97 -11.80 -2.18
N TYR A 205 13.90 -10.54 -2.62
CA TYR A 205 14.05 -10.13 -4.03
C TYR A 205 15.17 -9.10 -4.27
N GLY A 206 15.95 -8.78 -3.24
CA GLY A 206 16.96 -7.71 -3.33
C GLY A 206 16.38 -6.30 -3.47
N GLN A 207 15.08 -6.14 -3.18
CA GLN A 207 14.38 -4.85 -3.18
C GLN A 207 14.32 -4.27 -1.75
N PRO A 208 14.10 -2.96 -1.57
CA PRO A 208 13.88 -2.40 -0.23
C PRO A 208 12.70 -3.07 0.49
N VAL A 209 12.86 -3.36 1.78
CA VAL A 209 11.81 -3.91 2.65
C VAL A 209 11.44 -2.91 3.74
N LYS A 210 10.24 -3.03 4.29
CA LYS A 210 9.86 -2.37 5.55
C LYS A 210 10.53 -3.06 6.74
N SER A 211 10.82 -2.30 7.80
CA SER A 211 11.31 -2.92 9.03
C SER A 211 10.21 -3.76 9.68
N PRO A 212 10.53 -4.87 10.37
CA PRO A 212 9.54 -5.63 11.13
C PRO A 212 8.79 -4.77 12.14
N GLN A 213 9.48 -3.81 12.77
CA GLN A 213 8.90 -2.90 13.76
C GLN A 213 7.86 -1.97 13.14
N ASP A 214 8.12 -1.41 11.95
CA ASP A 214 7.17 -0.53 11.26
C ASP A 214 5.89 -1.30 10.87
N LEU A 215 6.05 -2.51 10.33
CA LEU A 215 4.92 -3.36 9.94
C LEU A 215 4.08 -3.76 11.15
N ALA A 216 4.71 -4.18 12.25
CA ALA A 216 4.01 -4.54 13.48
C ALA A 216 3.30 -3.33 14.11
N SER A 217 3.92 -2.15 14.08
CA SER A 217 3.35 -0.92 14.62
C SER A 217 2.13 -0.48 13.82
N PHE A 218 2.24 -0.47 12.49
CA PHE A 218 1.12 -0.16 11.60
C PHE A 218 -0.04 -1.14 11.81
N TYR A 219 0.26 -2.45 11.78
CA TYR A 219 -0.74 -3.51 12.00
C TYR A 219 -1.49 -3.31 13.33
N SER A 220 -0.75 -3.14 14.42
CA SER A 220 -1.34 -3.03 15.76
C SER A 220 -2.17 -1.76 15.92
N SER A 221 -1.74 -0.64 15.33
CA SER A 221 -2.49 0.61 15.33
C SER A 221 -3.79 0.48 14.55
N ASN A 222 -3.71 -0.05 13.33
CA ASN A 222 -4.88 -0.23 12.48
C ASN A 222 -5.87 -1.24 13.09
N LEU A 223 -5.40 -2.34 13.68
CA LEU A 223 -6.24 -3.31 14.37
C LEU A 223 -7.01 -2.69 15.55
N ARG A 224 -6.36 -1.83 16.36
CA ARG A 224 -7.04 -1.12 17.44
C ARG A 224 -8.15 -0.21 16.91
N GLN A 225 -7.88 0.54 15.84
CA GLN A 225 -8.89 1.40 15.21
C GLN A 225 -10.10 0.60 14.72
N LEU A 226 -9.85 -0.51 14.02
CA LEU A 226 -10.91 -1.40 13.52
C LEU A 226 -11.76 -1.99 14.66
N ARG A 227 -11.13 -2.43 15.75
CA ARG A 227 -11.86 -2.95 16.92
C ARG A 227 -12.69 -1.87 17.61
N ASN A 228 -12.17 -0.65 17.71
CA ASN A 228 -12.91 0.47 18.29
C ASN A 228 -14.15 0.83 17.45
N GLN A 229 -14.06 0.72 16.12
CA GLN A 229 -15.20 0.96 15.22
C GLN A 229 -16.31 -0.10 15.32
N LEU A 230 -15.97 -1.32 15.77
CA LEU A 230 -16.92 -2.42 15.93
C LEU A 230 -17.53 -2.50 17.34
N GLY A 231 -16.85 -1.96 18.34
CA GLY A 231 -17.33 -1.86 19.72
C GLY A 231 -18.09 -0.57 20.05
N ALA A 232 -18.17 0.37 19.11
CA ALA A 232 -18.97 1.59 19.16
C ALA A 232 -20.18 1.49 18.22
#